data_AF-A0A925VQP4-F1
#
_entry.id   AF-A0A925VQP4-F1
#
_cell.length_a   1.000
_cell.length_b   1.000
_cell.length_c   1.000
_cell.angle_alpha   90.00
_cell.angle_beta   90.00
_cell.angle_gamma   90.00
#
_symmetry.space_group_name_H-M   'P 1'
#
loop_
_entity.id
_entity.type
_entity.pdbx_description
1 polymer ?
#
loop_
_entity_poly.entity_id
_entity_poly.type
_entity_poly.pdbx_seq_one_letter_code
_entity_poly.pdbx_strand_id
1 'polypeptide(L)'
;MKLLSRTLPARAVHRGPLLVLLWLALLAGSAAAQLRTITADLNQVKGPRSTMPSFCVGAGRANEGLRADWQRQLAEVQRTMPFRYIRFHGLLHDDMGAYREDAKGRAIYNWQYIDKLYDFLLSVRIKPFVELSFMPSALASGPKTVFWWKG
;
A
#
# COMPACT_ATOMS: atom_id res chain seq x y z
N MET A 1 15.95 -79.79 32.45
CA MET A 1 15.10 -80.48 33.45
C MET A 1 14.35 -79.41 34.23
N LYS A 2 13.01 -79.42 34.15
CA LYS A 2 11.97 -78.83 35.04
C LYS A 2 12.18 -77.39 35.55
N LEU A 3 11.36 -76.44 35.07
CA LEU A 3 10.10 -75.95 35.69
C LEU A 3 10.35 -75.00 36.88
N LEU A 4 9.94 -73.73 36.76
CA LEU A 4 8.75 -73.20 37.45
C LEU A 4 8.65 -71.66 37.34
N SER A 5 7.45 -71.25 36.97
CA SER A 5 6.91 -69.89 36.89
C SER A 5 6.39 -69.37 38.24
N ARG A 6 6.18 -68.03 38.30
CA ARG A 6 5.31 -67.21 39.18
C ARG A 6 6.09 -66.49 40.31
N THR A 7 5.99 -65.17 40.55
CA THR A 7 4.83 -64.25 40.62
C THR A 7 5.24 -62.74 40.46
N LEU A 8 4.21 -61.89 40.25
CA LEU A 8 4.07 -60.46 39.84
C LEU A 8 4.63 -59.38 40.83
N PRO A 9 4.34 -58.05 40.66
CA PRO A 9 4.83 -57.08 39.67
C PRO A 9 5.62 -55.91 40.35
N ALA A 10 6.58 -55.29 39.65
CA ALA A 10 7.24 -54.09 40.14
C ALA A 10 6.32 -52.86 40.01
N ARG A 11 6.18 -52.14 41.13
CA ARG A 11 5.45 -50.87 41.32
C ARG A 11 5.63 -49.89 40.15
N ALA A 12 4.50 -49.33 39.70
CA ALA A 12 4.46 -48.12 38.90
C ALA A 12 5.12 -46.96 39.69
N VAL A 13 6.28 -46.50 39.23
CA VAL A 13 6.90 -45.27 39.73
C VAL A 13 6.19 -44.09 39.09
N HIS A 14 5.50 -43.31 39.92
CA HIS A 14 4.94 -42.00 39.60
C HIS A 14 5.99 -41.15 38.86
N ARG A 15 5.80 -40.96 37.55
CA ARG A 15 6.52 -39.95 36.76
C ARG A 15 5.92 -38.58 37.09
N GLY A 16 6.33 -38.04 38.24
CA GLY A 16 5.92 -36.74 38.76
C GLY A 16 6.42 -35.53 37.92
N PRO A 17 6.11 -34.31 38.37
CA PRO A 17 5.86 -33.05 37.62
C PRO A 17 7.09 -32.41 36.94
N LEU A 18 8.22 -33.11 36.92
CA LEU A 18 9.50 -32.62 36.41
C LEU A 18 9.45 -32.27 34.92
N LEU A 19 8.66 -33.00 34.11
CA LEU A 19 8.51 -32.70 32.69
C LEU A 19 7.72 -31.40 32.44
N VAL A 20 6.70 -31.09 33.24
CA VAL A 20 5.90 -29.86 33.07
C VAL A 20 6.68 -28.62 33.52
N LEU A 21 7.47 -28.74 34.59
CA LEU A 21 8.35 -27.67 35.08
C LEU A 21 9.50 -27.38 34.10
N LEU A 22 10.03 -28.40 33.43
CA LEU A 22 11.07 -28.24 32.40
C LEU A 22 10.52 -27.54 31.14
N TRP A 23 9.27 -27.79 30.77
CA TRP A 23 8.60 -27.10 29.66
C TRP A 23 8.28 -25.63 29.96
N LEU A 24 7.91 -25.29 31.21
CA LEU A 24 7.69 -23.88 31.61
C LEU A 24 9.00 -23.07 31.65
N ALA A 25 10.12 -23.68 32.03
CA ALA A 25 11.42 -23.01 32.06
C ALA A 25 11.96 -22.68 30.66
N LEU A 26 11.64 -23.48 29.63
CA LEU A 26 12.02 -23.20 28.24
C LEU A 26 11.21 -22.06 27.59
N LEU A 27 10.02 -21.75 28.10
CA LEU A 27 9.21 -20.61 27.65
C LEU A 27 9.65 -19.28 28.27
N ALA A 28 10.49 -19.31 29.31
CA ALA A 28 11.05 -18.14 29.96
C ALA A 28 12.35 -17.64 29.30
N GLY A 29 12.54 -17.91 28.00
CA GLY A 29 13.55 -17.28 27.17
C GLY A 29 13.28 -15.79 27.08
N SER A 30 13.81 -15.04 28.05
CA SER A 30 13.76 -13.59 28.12
C SER A 30 14.18 -12.98 26.79
N ALA A 31 13.23 -12.37 26.09
CA ALA A 31 13.51 -11.37 25.06
C ALA A 31 14.08 -10.13 25.76
N ALA A 32 15.33 -10.21 26.24
CA ALA A 32 16.05 -9.04 26.72
C ALA A 32 16.31 -8.19 25.48
N ALA A 33 15.66 -7.02 25.42
CA ALA A 33 15.88 -6.06 24.34
C ALA A 33 17.38 -5.75 24.25
N GLN A 34 18.01 -6.17 23.16
CA GLN A 34 19.44 -5.94 22.96
C GLN A 34 19.67 -4.43 22.84
N LEU A 35 20.52 -3.91 23.73
CA LEU A 35 20.81 -2.48 23.78
C LEU A 35 21.54 -2.07 22.50
N ARG A 36 20.88 -1.29 21.64
CA ARG A 36 21.42 -0.85 20.35
C ARG A 36 22.01 0.54 20.47
N THR A 37 23.33 0.63 20.51
CA THR A 37 24.03 1.92 20.42
C THR A 37 24.08 2.37 18.97
N ILE A 38 23.59 3.58 18.69
CA ILE A 38 23.68 4.23 17.37
C ILE A 38 24.58 5.46 17.54
N THR A 39 25.71 5.48 16.81
CA THR A 39 26.63 6.61 16.80
C THR A 39 26.53 7.38 15.48
N ALA A 40 26.65 8.71 15.54
CA ALA A 40 26.68 9.58 14.38
C ALA A 40 27.75 10.66 14.59
N ASP A 41 28.60 10.87 13.59
CA ASP A 41 29.64 11.91 13.58
C ASP A 41 29.27 12.95 12.51
N LEU A 42 29.11 14.21 12.94
CA LEU A 42 28.71 15.31 12.07
C LEU A 42 29.82 15.74 11.09
N ASN A 43 31.07 15.34 11.33
CA ASN A 43 32.20 15.64 10.46
C ASN A 43 32.41 14.59 9.35
N GLN A 44 31.66 13.46 9.39
CA GLN A 44 31.78 12.36 8.43
C GLN A 44 30.60 12.33 7.43
N VAL A 45 30.50 13.36 6.59
CA VAL A 45 29.43 13.46 5.58
C VAL A 45 29.68 12.47 4.42
N LYS A 46 28.75 11.52 4.21
CA LYS A 46 28.83 10.50 3.14
C LYS A 46 28.29 10.95 1.77
N GLY A 47 27.65 12.11 1.70
CA GLY A 47 27.09 12.68 0.48
C GLY A 47 25.62 13.12 0.64
N PRO A 48 24.99 13.58 -0.46
CA PRO A 48 23.61 14.06 -0.43
C PRO A 48 22.60 12.97 -0.07
N ARG A 49 21.54 13.34 0.67
CA ARG A 49 20.43 12.41 0.95
C ARG A 49 19.61 12.19 -0.33
N SER A 50 19.26 10.93 -0.62
CA SER A 50 18.36 10.60 -1.71
C SER A 50 16.99 11.26 -1.53
N THR A 51 16.48 11.86 -2.61
CA THR A 51 15.14 12.45 -2.67
C THR A 51 14.09 11.47 -3.22
N MET A 52 14.46 10.20 -3.47
CA MET A 52 13.57 9.20 -4.05
C MET A 52 12.27 9.00 -3.24
N PRO A 53 12.29 8.95 -1.89
CA PRO A 53 11.04 8.74 -1.12
C PRO A 53 10.00 9.85 -1.28
N SER A 54 10.41 11.07 -1.61
CA SER A 54 9.53 12.22 -1.88
C SER A 54 9.32 12.47 -3.38
N PHE A 55 9.72 11.52 -4.24
CA PHE A 55 9.65 11.73 -5.69
C PHE A 55 8.21 11.67 -6.22
N CYS A 56 7.44 10.65 -5.87
CA CYS A 56 6.08 10.46 -6.35
C CYS A 56 5.19 9.86 -5.25
N VAL A 57 3.93 10.28 -5.21
CA VAL A 57 2.89 9.69 -4.35
C VAL A 57 1.75 9.13 -5.19
N GLY A 58 1.12 8.06 -4.70
CA GLY A 58 -0.08 7.49 -5.32
C GLY A 58 -1.36 8.16 -4.82
N ALA A 59 -2.38 8.16 -5.67
CA ALA A 59 -3.74 8.55 -5.34
C ALA A 59 -4.72 7.54 -5.96
N GLY A 60 -6.01 7.68 -5.62
CA GLY A 60 -7.08 6.84 -6.15
C GLY A 60 -7.36 7.13 -7.64
N ARG A 61 -8.61 7.45 -7.98
CA ARG A 61 -8.98 7.77 -9.37
C ARG A 61 -9.05 9.27 -9.62
N ALA A 62 -8.82 9.70 -10.86
CA ALA A 62 -8.75 11.09 -11.27
C ALA A 62 -9.95 11.93 -10.78
N ASN A 63 -11.17 11.40 -10.91
CA ASN A 63 -12.40 12.10 -10.51
C ASN A 63 -12.44 12.45 -9.01
N GLU A 64 -11.81 11.65 -8.14
CA GLU A 64 -11.73 11.96 -6.71
C GLU A 64 -10.96 13.26 -6.46
N GLY A 65 -10.00 13.60 -7.33
CA GLY A 65 -9.23 14.83 -7.25
C GLY A 65 -10.04 16.11 -7.54
N LEU A 66 -11.26 15.98 -8.05
CA LEU A 66 -12.20 17.09 -8.21
C LEU A 66 -12.96 17.42 -6.91
N ARG A 67 -12.91 16.52 -5.91
CA ARG A 67 -13.63 16.71 -4.65
C ARG A 67 -12.87 17.65 -3.72
N ALA A 68 -13.59 18.62 -3.13
CA ALA A 68 -12.99 19.64 -2.29
C ALA A 68 -12.31 19.08 -1.02
N ASP A 69 -12.82 17.98 -0.45
CA ASP A 69 -12.21 17.31 0.69
C ASP A 69 -10.86 16.68 0.33
N TRP A 70 -10.79 15.99 -0.80
CA TRP A 70 -9.54 15.43 -1.33
C TRP A 70 -8.51 16.52 -1.61
N GLN A 71 -8.92 17.64 -2.22
CA GLN A 71 -8.06 18.77 -2.50
C GLN A 71 -7.47 19.39 -1.22
N ARG A 72 -8.29 19.56 -0.17
CA ARG A 72 -7.80 20.03 1.14
C ARG A 72 -6.76 19.09 1.75
N GLN A 73 -6.99 17.78 1.66
CA GLN A 73 -6.03 16.79 2.16
C GLN A 73 -4.71 16.82 1.39
N LEU A 74 -4.77 16.89 0.05
CA LEU A 74 -3.55 16.98 -0.76
C LEU A 74 -2.77 18.27 -0.47
N ALA A 75 -3.46 19.41 -0.31
CA ALA A 75 -2.83 20.67 0.03
C ALA A 75 -2.08 20.59 1.37
N GLU A 76 -2.67 19.94 2.38
CA GLU A 76 -2.02 19.70 3.67
C GLU A 76 -0.80 18.76 3.55
N VAL A 77 -0.92 17.70 2.75
CA VAL A 77 0.21 16.82 2.44
C VAL A 77 1.32 17.61 1.75
N GLN A 78 1.04 18.45 0.75
CA GLN A 78 2.07 19.24 0.08
C GLN A 78 2.72 20.29 0.99
N ARG A 79 1.98 20.82 1.97
CA ARG A 79 2.51 21.75 2.97
C ARG A 79 3.49 21.09 3.94
N THR A 80 3.25 19.83 4.31
CA THR A 80 4.01 19.10 5.34
C THR A 80 5.07 18.17 4.76
N MET A 81 4.79 17.55 3.61
CA MET A 81 5.61 16.57 2.90
C MET A 81 5.51 16.81 1.38
N PRO A 82 6.27 17.77 0.83
CA PRO A 82 6.17 18.12 -0.58
C PRO A 82 6.64 16.97 -1.46
N PHE A 83 5.76 16.53 -2.37
CA PHE A 83 6.05 15.51 -3.38
C PHE A 83 6.25 16.18 -4.73
N ARG A 84 7.13 15.65 -5.57
CA ARG A 84 7.33 16.20 -6.92
C ARG A 84 6.21 15.80 -7.88
N TYR A 85 5.71 14.57 -7.74
CA TYR A 85 4.72 13.99 -8.64
C TYR A 85 3.59 13.26 -7.92
N ILE A 86 2.44 13.15 -8.58
CA ILE A 86 1.29 12.35 -8.15
C ILE A 86 0.79 11.45 -9.27
N ARG A 87 0.49 10.19 -8.98
CA ARG A 87 0.00 9.19 -9.94
C ARG A 87 -1.37 8.66 -9.51
N PHE A 88 -2.32 8.57 -10.42
CA PHE A 88 -3.69 8.08 -10.20
C PHE A 88 -4.23 7.39 -11.45
N HIS A 89 -5.30 6.61 -11.26
CA HIS A 89 -5.96 5.85 -12.32
C HIS A 89 -7.14 6.63 -12.94
N GLY A 90 -7.61 6.19 -14.12
CA GLY A 90 -8.91 6.63 -14.64
C GLY A 90 -8.93 8.05 -15.21
N LEU A 91 -7.80 8.59 -15.66
CA LEU A 91 -7.76 9.88 -16.35
C LEU A 91 -8.70 9.93 -17.58
N LEU A 92 -8.78 8.83 -18.32
CA LEU A 92 -9.60 8.67 -19.53
C LEU A 92 -10.93 7.95 -19.25
N HIS A 93 -11.25 7.68 -17.98
CA HIS A 93 -12.51 7.05 -17.63
C HIS A 93 -13.70 7.99 -17.94
N ASP A 94 -14.88 7.42 -18.20
CA ASP A 94 -16.04 8.18 -18.66
C ASP A 94 -16.53 9.23 -17.66
N ASP A 95 -16.23 9.07 -16.36
CA ASP A 95 -16.55 10.08 -15.34
C ASP A 95 -15.68 11.35 -15.42
N MET A 96 -14.53 11.28 -16.08
CA MET A 96 -13.73 12.44 -16.47
C MET A 96 -14.25 13.06 -17.78
N GLY A 97 -15.05 12.32 -18.55
CA GLY A 97 -15.75 12.80 -19.74
C GLY A 97 -14.83 13.17 -20.90
N ALA A 98 -13.58 12.68 -20.91
CA ALA A 98 -12.54 13.09 -21.85
C ALA A 98 -12.87 12.76 -23.32
N TYR A 99 -13.59 11.65 -23.55
CA TYR A 99 -13.90 11.13 -24.87
C TYR A 99 -15.37 10.71 -24.97
N ARG A 100 -16.00 11.09 -26.08
CA ARG A 100 -17.30 10.57 -26.52
C ARG A 100 -17.37 10.62 -28.05
N GLU A 101 -18.36 9.97 -28.64
CA GLU A 101 -18.64 10.09 -30.07
C GLU A 101 -19.96 10.83 -30.31
N ASP A 102 -20.07 11.54 -31.43
CA ASP A 102 -21.35 12.07 -31.90
C ASP A 102 -22.20 11.00 -32.60
N ALA A 103 -23.42 11.35 -33.00
CA ALA A 103 -24.32 10.44 -33.71
C ALA A 103 -23.78 9.91 -35.06
N LYS A 104 -22.69 10.49 -35.58
CA LYS A 104 -22.01 10.08 -36.81
C LYS A 104 -20.72 9.29 -36.53
N GLY A 105 -20.44 8.94 -35.28
CA GLY A 105 -19.22 8.23 -34.88
C GLY A 105 -17.96 9.11 -34.88
N ARG A 106 -18.10 10.44 -34.85
CA ARG A 106 -16.94 11.35 -34.80
C ARG A 106 -16.55 11.61 -33.35
N ALA A 107 -15.25 11.51 -33.07
CA ALA A 107 -14.69 11.80 -31.76
C ALA A 107 -14.97 13.24 -31.32
N ILE A 108 -15.47 13.39 -30.10
CA ILE A 108 -15.62 14.65 -29.37
C ILE A 108 -14.78 14.53 -28.10
N TYR A 109 -13.87 15.50 -27.92
CA TYR A 109 -13.02 15.59 -26.73
C TYR A 109 -13.51 16.68 -25.80
N ASN A 110 -13.48 16.43 -24.49
CA ASN A 110 -13.80 17.42 -23.46
C ASN A 110 -12.74 17.40 -22.36
N TRP A 111 -11.98 18.50 -22.26
CA TRP A 111 -10.87 18.61 -21.33
C TRP A 111 -11.24 19.28 -20.00
N GLN A 112 -12.50 19.72 -19.83
CA GLN A 112 -12.91 20.57 -18.70
C GLN A 112 -12.56 20.00 -17.31
N TYR A 113 -12.76 18.71 -17.08
CA TYR A 113 -12.43 18.09 -15.78
C TYR A 113 -10.95 17.77 -15.62
N ILE A 114 -10.27 17.42 -16.71
CA ILE A 114 -8.82 17.20 -16.70
C ILE A 114 -8.11 18.52 -16.39
N ASP A 115 -8.52 19.61 -17.05
CA ASP A 115 -7.99 20.95 -16.83
C ASP A 115 -8.19 21.38 -15.38
N LYS A 116 -9.43 21.28 -14.85
CA LYS A 116 -9.72 21.59 -13.44
C LYS A 116 -8.85 20.81 -12.46
N LEU A 117 -8.65 19.52 -12.72
CA LEU A 117 -7.81 18.67 -11.86
C LEU A 117 -6.35 19.12 -11.95
N TYR A 118 -5.81 19.30 -13.16
CA TYR A 118 -4.40 19.64 -13.36
C TYR A 118 -4.08 21.05 -12.86
N ASP A 119 -4.97 22.02 -13.06
CA ASP A 119 -4.84 23.37 -12.51
C ASP A 119 -4.72 23.33 -10.99
N PHE A 120 -5.57 22.53 -10.33
CA PHE A 120 -5.47 22.34 -8.89
C PHE A 120 -4.13 21.70 -8.48
N LEU A 121 -3.71 20.62 -9.13
CA LEU A 121 -2.42 19.96 -8.82
C LEU A 121 -1.24 20.93 -8.96
N LEU A 122 -1.19 21.69 -10.05
CA LEU A 122 -0.15 22.67 -10.29
C LEU A 122 -0.20 23.82 -9.28
N SER A 123 -1.39 24.24 -8.85
CA SER A 123 -1.56 25.28 -7.81
C SER A 123 -0.95 24.88 -6.47
N VAL A 124 -0.97 23.58 -6.12
CA VAL A 124 -0.33 23.04 -4.91
C VAL A 124 1.09 22.52 -5.17
N ARG A 125 1.68 22.86 -6.33
CA ARG A 125 3.06 22.56 -6.75
C ARG A 125 3.39 21.06 -6.91
N ILE A 126 2.40 20.24 -7.25
CA ILE A 126 2.63 18.83 -7.59
C ILE A 126 2.30 18.55 -9.05
N LYS A 127 3.13 17.75 -9.73
CA LYS A 127 2.96 17.46 -11.17
C LYS A 127 2.27 16.11 -11.37
N PRO A 128 1.33 15.97 -12.33
CA PRO A 128 0.77 14.66 -12.65
C PRO A 128 1.85 13.76 -13.28
N PHE A 129 2.05 12.57 -12.71
CA PHE A 129 2.68 11.44 -13.37
C PHE A 129 1.58 10.70 -14.13
N VAL A 130 1.44 11.04 -15.41
CA VAL A 130 0.28 10.68 -16.21
C VAL A 130 0.21 9.17 -16.43
N GLU A 131 -0.93 8.58 -16.07
CA GLU A 131 -1.32 7.24 -16.47
C GLU A 131 -2.46 7.33 -17.49
N LEU A 132 -2.28 6.69 -18.64
CA LEU A 132 -3.30 6.62 -19.70
C LEU A 132 -4.22 5.44 -19.43
N SER A 133 -5.21 5.63 -18.56
CA SER A 133 -6.18 4.60 -18.16
C SER A 133 -7.53 5.21 -17.76
N PHE A 134 -8.62 4.46 -17.68
CA PHE A 134 -8.85 3.17 -18.35
C PHE A 134 -9.37 3.44 -19.77
N MET A 135 -10.01 2.45 -20.41
CA MET A 135 -10.56 2.63 -21.75
C MET A 135 -11.92 3.36 -21.68
N PRO A 136 -12.13 4.47 -22.42
CA PRO A 136 -13.45 5.06 -22.56
C PRO A 136 -14.46 4.06 -23.14
N SER A 137 -15.72 4.08 -22.68
CA SER A 137 -16.72 3.08 -23.12
C SER A 137 -16.97 3.10 -24.63
N ALA A 138 -16.91 4.27 -25.27
CA ALA A 138 -17.10 4.41 -26.72
C ALA A 138 -15.97 3.75 -27.54
N LEU A 139 -14.79 3.53 -26.96
CA LEU A 139 -13.65 2.85 -27.60
C LEU A 139 -13.46 1.40 -27.13
N ALA A 140 -14.24 0.96 -26.15
CA ALA A 140 -14.08 -0.37 -25.56
C ALA A 140 -14.50 -1.47 -26.55
N SER A 141 -13.66 -2.48 -26.70
CA SER A 141 -13.96 -3.66 -27.54
C SER A 141 -14.87 -4.68 -26.86
N GLY A 142 -15.19 -4.50 -25.57
CA GLY A 142 -16.03 -5.42 -24.81
C GLY A 142 -16.42 -4.88 -23.43
N PRO A 143 -17.27 -5.60 -22.69
CA PRO A 143 -17.93 -5.10 -21.48
C PRO A 143 -17.13 -5.33 -20.18
N LYS A 144 -15.86 -5.76 -20.28
CA LYS A 144 -15.07 -6.12 -19.09
C LYS A 144 -14.59 -4.84 -18.39
N THR A 145 -14.89 -4.74 -17.11
CA THR A 145 -14.53 -3.60 -16.27
C THR A 145 -13.81 -4.05 -15.01
N VAL A 146 -13.07 -3.15 -14.34
CA VAL A 146 -12.53 -3.40 -12.99
C VAL A 146 -13.07 -2.40 -11.96
N PHE A 147 -12.90 -2.75 -10.68
CA PHE A 147 -13.38 -2.00 -9.51
C PHE A 147 -14.91 -1.76 -9.44
N TRP A 148 -15.35 -1.11 -8.36
CA TRP A 148 -16.76 -0.80 -8.13
C TRP A 148 -17.30 0.30 -9.07
N TRP A 149 -16.41 1.15 -9.58
CA TRP A 149 -16.74 2.28 -10.45
C TRP A 149 -16.68 1.94 -11.94
N LYS A 150 -16.47 0.67 -12.29
CA LYS A 150 -16.53 0.13 -13.65
C LYS A 150 -15.52 0.73 -14.64
N GLY A 151 -14.30 0.98 -14.17
CA GLY A 151 -13.15 1.29 -15.03
C GLY A 151 -12.00 0.40 -14.66
#